data_AF-A0AAW0A8D7-F1
#
_entry.id   AF-A0AAW0A8D7-F1
#
_cell.length_a   1.000
_cell.length_b   1.000
_cell.length_c   1.000
_cell.angle_alpha   90.00
_cell.angle_beta   90.00
_cell.angle_gamma   90.00
#
_symmetry.space_group_name_H-M   'P 1'
#
loop_
_entity.id
_entity.type
_entity.pdbx_description
1 polymer ?
#
loop_
_entity_poly.entity_id
_entity_poly.type
_entity_poly.pdbx_seq_one_letter_code
_entity_poly.pdbx_strand_id
1 'polypeptide(L)'
;MQEFLVFLFESTIPKVKHRAGLFMGSHPSHEFAPQRIFKAWHDRFPKSIALLESNKVINDSRLKIRLKDCTMEFIRNILDPGKLPGIYRENAPYTWEYSQLLPTSEDADGAGRDADSFVGESGGFWKDMGFARNATFALVFVFGIMAFTRDTGANVFPMILGLFLEIGGTSSRILATLSSAGACVSITAIERLKKILSEDAVAHAKRLFIKNSMIHATNAAVIALSDAVYTAENLEAKQKLRGKRAAATGADIIPTDEDKEKMYSSFVGIVMTLIIAYCPGNEEWKERDEMLKAAEDTMASDRPLQPKKSDARPAGVFDVNEGSKKGIIEMLESLQEFTGVDKEHIRGARRDRMDDVTPMERLEYVEELSALWHFALNATHMIMRLHFGDSVLDPGSLAKHKGLLNRIWDAEKSNYADAKALIRHSLIARILYQVMLKKDIRRWAYLAKWRPTLAELEGFSREFVSDFTEARNIQTAKNINDDYYALCHGVAFADAGIVLSVLKHCAEGRF
;
A
#
# COMPACT_ATOMS: atom_id res chain seq x y z
N MET A 1 -12.39 10.86 42.46
CA MET A 1 -12.42 9.40 42.21
C MET A 1 -13.44 8.70 43.10
N GLN A 2 -13.42 8.93 44.42
CA GLN A 2 -14.43 8.42 45.36
C GLN A 2 -15.87 8.79 44.96
N GLU A 3 -16.12 10.06 44.62
CA GLU A 3 -17.45 10.54 44.17
C GLU A 3 -17.91 9.94 42.84
N PHE A 4 -16.97 9.63 41.95
CA PHE A 4 -17.26 8.98 40.66
C PHE A 4 -17.63 7.50 40.84
N LEU A 5 -16.94 6.82 41.75
CA LEU A 5 -17.27 5.44 42.13
C LEU A 5 -18.62 5.40 42.87
N VAL A 6 -18.86 6.31 43.81
CA VAL A 6 -20.16 6.45 44.49
C VAL A 6 -21.28 6.70 43.47
N PHE A 7 -21.11 7.60 42.51
CA PHE A 7 -22.08 7.82 41.43
C PHE A 7 -22.32 6.57 40.57
N LEU A 8 -21.25 5.84 40.19
CA LEU A 8 -21.37 4.60 39.40
C LEU A 8 -22.15 3.49 40.12
N PHE A 9 -21.97 3.37 41.45
CA PHE A 9 -22.56 2.30 42.25
C PHE A 9 -23.91 2.64 42.88
N GLU A 10 -24.19 3.92 43.12
CA GLU A 10 -25.47 4.39 43.69
C GLU A 10 -26.42 4.98 42.64
N SER A 11 -26.01 5.04 41.36
CA SER A 11 -26.83 5.55 40.26
C SER A 11 -28.19 4.83 40.17
N THR A 12 -29.26 5.61 40.22
CA THR A 12 -30.65 5.14 40.01
C THR A 12 -30.95 4.81 38.54
N ILE A 13 -30.05 5.15 37.61
CA ILE A 13 -30.20 4.89 36.18
C ILE A 13 -29.96 3.38 35.90
N PRO A 14 -30.97 2.61 35.46
CA PRO A 14 -30.87 1.14 35.38
C PRO A 14 -29.76 0.61 34.48
N LYS A 15 -29.45 1.29 33.37
CA LYS A 15 -28.38 0.88 32.43
C LYS A 15 -26.97 1.07 33.01
N VAL A 16 -26.76 2.11 33.81
CA VAL A 16 -25.47 2.38 34.49
C VAL A 16 -25.27 1.35 35.59
N LYS A 17 -26.31 1.12 36.41
CA LYS A 17 -26.32 0.10 37.46
C LYS A 17 -26.13 -1.32 36.93
N HIS A 18 -26.75 -1.65 35.79
CA HIS A 18 -26.58 -2.95 35.13
C HIS A 18 -25.16 -3.18 34.60
N ARG A 19 -24.54 -2.15 33.98
CA ARG A 19 -23.14 -2.25 33.53
C ARG A 19 -22.13 -2.26 34.68
N ALA A 20 -22.38 -1.51 35.75
CA ALA A 20 -21.61 -1.59 36.99
C ALA A 20 -21.75 -2.97 37.66
N GLY A 21 -22.95 -3.57 37.59
CA GLY A 21 -23.23 -4.93 38.08
C GLY A 21 -22.55 -6.03 37.25
N LEU A 22 -22.46 -5.87 35.92
CA LEU A 22 -21.67 -6.76 35.05
C LEU A 22 -20.16 -6.68 35.34
N PHE A 23 -19.69 -5.53 35.82
CA PHE A 23 -18.30 -5.35 36.28
C PHE A 23 -18.01 -6.05 37.62
N MET A 24 -19.05 -6.48 38.36
CA MET A 24 -18.96 -7.12 39.68
C MET A 24 -19.65 -8.50 39.74
N GLY A 25 -19.68 -9.26 38.64
CA GLY A 25 -20.15 -10.65 38.69
C GLY A 25 -19.30 -11.47 39.67
N SER A 26 -19.78 -11.67 40.90
CA SER A 26 -19.12 -12.47 41.92
C SER A 26 -19.47 -13.94 41.73
N HIS A 27 -18.44 -14.79 41.74
CA HIS A 27 -18.61 -16.21 42.04
C HIS A 27 -18.58 -16.36 43.57
N PRO A 28 -19.48 -17.12 44.21
CA PRO A 28 -19.56 -17.21 45.68
C PRO A 28 -18.30 -17.69 46.40
N SER A 29 -17.30 -18.19 45.67
CA SER A 29 -16.05 -18.76 46.19
C SER A 29 -14.82 -17.85 46.08
N HIS A 30 -14.91 -16.65 45.47
CA HIS A 30 -13.73 -15.79 45.26
C HIS A 30 -14.04 -14.32 45.56
N GLU A 31 -13.32 -13.74 46.53
CA GLU A 31 -13.25 -12.27 46.70
C GLU A 31 -12.71 -11.63 45.40
N PHE A 32 -13.38 -10.57 44.95
CA PHE A 32 -13.03 -9.81 43.74
C PHE A 32 -11.60 -9.25 43.85
N ALA A 33 -10.76 -9.52 42.85
CA ALA A 33 -9.33 -9.16 42.89
C ALA A 33 -9.09 -7.65 43.12
N PRO A 34 -9.80 -6.71 42.47
CA PRO A 34 -9.67 -5.29 42.80
C PRO A 34 -10.11 -4.92 44.23
N GLN A 35 -11.08 -5.63 44.82
CA GLN A 35 -11.48 -5.40 46.23
C GLN A 35 -10.43 -5.94 47.20
N ARG A 36 -9.78 -7.08 46.91
CA ARG A 36 -8.60 -7.57 47.65
C ARG A 36 -7.42 -6.62 47.51
N ILE A 37 -7.14 -6.12 46.31
CA ILE A 37 -6.08 -5.14 46.05
C ILE A 37 -6.37 -3.86 46.83
N PHE A 38 -7.61 -3.36 46.80
CA PHE A 38 -8.02 -2.16 47.52
C PHE A 38 -7.95 -2.33 49.04
N LYS A 39 -8.41 -3.47 49.57
CA LYS A 39 -8.36 -3.78 51.01
C LYS A 39 -6.93 -3.98 51.50
N ALA A 40 -6.11 -4.71 50.76
CA ALA A 40 -4.70 -4.87 51.08
C ALA A 40 -3.91 -3.55 50.95
N TRP A 41 -4.26 -2.70 49.98
CA TRP A 41 -3.75 -1.33 49.88
C TRP A 41 -4.17 -0.53 51.12
N HIS A 42 -5.43 -0.57 51.54
CA HIS A 42 -5.90 0.23 52.67
C HIS A 42 -5.38 -0.28 54.04
N ASP A 43 -5.16 -1.58 54.18
CA ASP A 43 -4.74 -2.23 55.44
C ASP A 43 -3.22 -2.23 55.64
N ARG A 44 -2.42 -2.24 54.56
CA ARG A 44 -0.96 -2.45 54.61
C ARG A 44 -0.12 -1.31 54.07
N PHE A 45 -0.69 -0.29 53.44
CA PHE A 45 0.11 0.85 53.00
C PHE A 45 0.23 1.90 54.10
N PRO A 46 1.45 2.19 54.59
CA PRO A 46 1.65 3.36 55.43
C PRO A 46 1.34 4.58 54.56
N LYS A 47 0.30 5.34 54.92
CA LYS A 47 -0.14 6.54 54.18
C LYS A 47 1.02 7.52 53.91
N SER A 48 2.00 7.56 54.81
CA SER A 48 3.22 8.36 54.67
C SER A 48 4.14 7.91 53.53
N ILE A 49 4.28 6.60 53.29
CA ILE A 49 5.13 6.05 52.22
C ILE A 49 4.49 6.25 50.85
N ALA A 50 3.19 5.95 50.69
CA ALA A 50 2.47 6.21 49.45
C ALA A 50 2.54 7.68 49.04
N LEU A 51 2.34 8.59 49.99
CA LEU A 51 2.40 10.03 49.73
C LEU A 51 3.81 10.46 49.32
N LEU A 52 4.84 9.95 50.00
CA LEU A 52 6.25 10.23 49.70
C LEU A 52 6.63 9.73 48.31
N GLU A 53 6.34 8.48 47.98
CA GLU A 53 6.66 7.89 46.66
C GLU A 53 5.88 8.56 45.54
N SER A 54 4.59 8.84 45.74
CA SER A 54 3.80 9.59 44.77
C SER A 54 4.37 10.99 44.55
N ASN A 55 4.83 11.68 45.60
CA ASN A 55 5.49 12.98 45.47
C ASN A 55 6.82 12.88 44.68
N LYS A 56 7.59 11.80 44.87
CA LYS A 56 8.82 11.57 44.11
C LYS A 56 8.51 11.39 42.62
N VAL A 57 7.57 10.50 42.28
CA VAL A 57 7.13 10.26 40.89
C VAL A 57 6.64 11.56 40.24
N ILE A 58 5.83 12.35 40.96
CA ILE A 58 5.28 13.61 40.45
C ILE A 58 6.35 14.67 40.28
N ASN A 59 7.38 14.72 41.13
CA ASN A 59 8.41 15.75 41.04
C ASN A 59 9.58 15.35 40.13
N ASP A 60 9.62 14.11 39.64
CA ASP A 60 10.66 13.67 38.72
C ASP A 60 10.49 14.34 37.35
N SER A 61 11.45 15.19 37.00
CA SER A 61 11.52 15.88 35.71
C SER A 61 11.56 14.93 34.51
N ARG A 62 12.07 13.70 34.66
CA ARG A 62 12.10 12.68 33.60
C ARG A 62 10.70 12.19 33.23
N LEU A 63 9.73 12.32 34.14
CA LEU A 63 8.32 11.98 33.94
C LEU A 63 7.48 13.15 33.40
N LYS A 64 8.09 14.33 33.23
CA LYS A 64 7.44 15.53 32.71
C LYS A 64 7.94 15.90 31.34
N ILE A 65 7.11 15.79 30.31
CA ILE A 65 7.46 16.25 28.96
C ILE A 65 6.77 17.58 28.68
N ARG A 66 7.59 18.54 28.27
CA ARG A 66 7.11 19.70 27.52
C ARG A 66 7.07 19.32 26.05
N LEU A 67 5.94 19.59 25.38
CA LEU A 67 5.74 19.21 23.96
C LEU A 67 6.90 19.63 23.05
N LYS A 68 7.48 20.81 23.27
CA LYS A 68 8.61 21.35 22.50
C LYS A 68 9.92 20.54 22.62
N ASP A 69 10.05 19.76 23.69
CA ASP A 69 11.23 18.93 23.96
C ASP A 69 11.04 17.49 23.43
N CYS A 70 9.86 17.18 22.84
CA CYS A 70 9.53 15.84 22.37
C CYS A 70 10.06 15.60 20.94
N THR A 71 11.25 15.02 20.84
CA THR A 71 11.88 14.60 19.58
C THR A 71 11.68 13.10 19.32
N MET A 72 11.93 12.65 18.09
CA MET A 72 11.93 11.22 17.77
C MET A 72 12.98 10.44 18.57
N GLU A 73 14.13 11.07 18.83
CA GLU A 73 15.18 10.50 19.67
C GLU A 73 14.72 10.35 21.12
N PHE A 74 14.04 11.36 21.66
CA PHE A 74 13.43 11.28 22.98
C PHE A 74 12.43 10.11 23.08
N ILE A 75 11.53 9.97 22.11
CA ILE A 75 10.54 8.87 22.10
C ILE A 75 11.22 7.51 22.05
N ARG A 76 12.24 7.33 21.19
CA ARG A 76 12.99 6.07 21.13
C ARG A 76 13.67 5.76 22.46
N ASN A 77 14.27 6.79 23.07
CA ASN A 77 14.99 6.67 24.33
C ASN A 77 14.05 6.28 25.48
N ILE A 78 12.87 6.91 25.59
CA ILE A 78 11.93 6.63 26.68
C ILE A 78 11.15 5.32 26.48
N LEU A 79 10.99 4.88 25.24
CA LEU A 79 10.40 3.58 24.89
C LEU A 79 11.38 2.40 24.98
N ASP A 80 12.65 2.66 25.27
CA ASP A 80 13.63 1.61 25.52
C ASP A 80 13.13 0.69 26.66
N PRO A 81 12.97 -0.63 26.41
CA PRO A 81 12.45 -1.54 27.41
C PRO A 81 13.24 -1.45 28.72
N GLY A 82 12.55 -1.14 29.81
CA GLY A 82 13.14 -1.03 31.14
C GLY A 82 13.44 0.40 31.59
N LYS A 83 13.53 1.39 30.69
CA LYS A 83 13.81 2.78 31.10
C LYS A 83 12.65 3.38 31.90
N LEU A 84 11.45 3.38 31.32
CA LEU A 84 10.26 3.91 31.99
C LEU A 84 9.86 3.09 33.23
N PRO A 85 9.83 1.72 33.19
CA PRO A 85 9.73 0.90 34.40
C PRO A 85 10.78 1.24 35.47
N GLY A 86 12.03 1.44 35.07
CA GLY A 86 13.14 1.77 35.97
C GLY A 86 12.91 3.10 36.69
N ILE A 87 12.44 4.13 35.98
CA ILE A 87 12.11 5.43 36.57
C ILE A 87 10.99 5.28 37.62
N TYR A 88 9.94 4.50 37.33
CA TYR A 88 8.87 4.27 38.29
C TYR A 88 9.34 3.46 39.50
N ARG A 89 10.15 2.41 39.28
CA ARG A 89 10.75 1.60 40.36
C ARG A 89 11.67 2.42 41.26
N GLU A 90 12.48 3.32 40.70
CA GLU A 90 13.40 4.18 41.46
C GLU A 90 12.63 5.17 42.34
N ASN A 91 11.53 5.74 41.83
CA ASN A 91 10.75 6.74 42.55
C ASN A 91 9.71 6.16 43.51
N ALA A 92 9.22 4.95 43.24
CA ALA A 92 8.21 4.27 44.03
C ALA A 92 8.56 2.79 44.28
N PRO A 93 9.72 2.49 44.90
CA PRO A 93 10.21 1.11 45.07
C PRO A 93 9.24 0.26 45.90
N TYR A 94 8.68 0.79 46.98
CA TYR A 94 7.74 0.06 47.82
C TYR A 94 6.45 -0.25 47.07
N THR A 95 5.89 0.75 46.38
CA THR A 95 4.69 0.54 45.55
C THR A 95 4.97 -0.43 44.41
N TRP A 96 6.16 -0.37 43.80
CA TRP A 96 6.59 -1.27 42.73
C TRP A 96 6.69 -2.72 43.21
N GLU A 97 7.47 -2.99 44.26
CA GLU A 97 7.62 -4.32 44.86
C GLU A 97 6.27 -4.87 45.33
N TYR A 98 5.46 -4.05 46.01
CA TYR A 98 4.14 -4.46 46.47
C TYR A 98 3.21 -4.86 45.31
N SER A 99 3.30 -4.14 44.21
CA SER A 99 2.46 -4.39 43.04
C SER A 99 2.87 -5.64 42.25
N GLN A 100 4.12 -6.12 42.42
CA GLN A 100 4.57 -7.42 41.94
C GLN A 100 4.06 -8.59 42.82
N LEU A 101 3.73 -8.32 44.10
CA LEU A 101 3.12 -9.31 45.00
C LEU A 101 1.62 -9.51 44.75
N LEU A 102 1.00 -8.66 43.92
CA LEU A 102 -0.37 -8.90 43.50
C LEU A 102 -0.36 -10.11 42.57
N PRO A 103 -1.10 -11.19 42.89
CA PRO A 103 -1.08 -12.39 42.07
C PRO A 103 -1.51 -12.01 40.65
N THR A 104 -0.55 -12.08 39.70
CA THR A 104 -0.88 -12.33 38.31
C THR A 104 -1.67 -13.63 38.31
N SER A 105 -2.77 -13.70 37.57
CA SER A 105 -3.78 -14.75 37.66
C SER A 105 -3.31 -16.17 37.26
N GLU A 106 -2.03 -16.49 37.44
CA GLU A 106 -1.40 -17.77 37.13
C GLU A 106 -1.86 -18.92 38.05
N ASP A 107 -2.53 -18.63 39.17
CA ASP A 107 -3.22 -19.65 39.97
C ASP A 107 -4.49 -20.21 39.31
N ALA A 108 -4.92 -19.69 38.14
CA ALA A 108 -6.06 -20.24 37.41
C ALA A 108 -5.71 -21.45 36.53
N ASP A 109 -4.45 -21.59 36.09
CA ASP A 109 -4.00 -22.67 35.22
C ASP A 109 -2.71 -23.28 35.78
N GLY A 110 -2.84 -24.30 36.64
CA GLY A 110 -1.75 -24.93 37.40
C GLY A 110 -0.65 -25.61 36.58
N ALA A 111 0.19 -24.81 35.91
CA ALA A 111 1.43 -25.24 35.29
C ALA A 111 2.60 -24.51 35.98
N GLY A 112 3.28 -25.21 36.88
CA GLY A 112 4.45 -24.70 37.60
C GLY A 112 5.49 -24.12 36.63
N ARG A 113 5.67 -22.80 36.69
CA ARG A 113 6.83 -22.11 36.15
C ARG A 113 7.51 -21.39 37.30
N ASP A 114 8.78 -21.71 37.48
CA ASP A 114 9.62 -21.13 38.53
C ASP A 114 9.68 -19.61 38.38
N ALA A 115 9.19 -18.89 39.41
CA ALA A 115 9.06 -17.44 39.44
C ALA A 115 10.40 -16.67 39.57
N ASP A 116 11.53 -17.37 39.56
CA ASP A 116 12.84 -16.83 39.99
C ASP A 116 13.75 -16.30 38.86
N SER A 117 13.27 -16.14 37.62
CA SER A 117 14.11 -15.58 36.53
C SER A 117 13.53 -14.33 35.85
N PHE A 118 13.23 -13.30 36.63
CA PHE A 118 12.91 -11.96 36.11
C PHE A 118 14.16 -11.08 35.96
N VAL A 119 15.20 -11.59 35.27
CA VAL A 119 16.37 -10.80 34.85
C VAL A 119 16.56 -10.96 33.35
N GLY A 120 15.62 -10.41 32.59
CA GLY A 120 15.72 -10.26 31.15
C GLY A 120 16.22 -8.87 30.78
N GLU A 121 17.49 -8.56 31.04
CA GLU A 121 18.15 -7.36 30.48
C GLU A 121 18.25 -7.44 28.93
N SER A 122 18.06 -8.63 28.34
CA SER A 122 17.99 -8.81 26.89
C SER A 122 16.54 -8.83 26.41
N GLY A 123 16.14 -7.80 25.65
CA GLY A 123 14.77 -7.51 25.20
C GLY A 123 14.09 -8.49 24.23
N GLY A 124 14.20 -9.81 24.45
CA GLY A 124 13.46 -10.84 23.71
C GLY A 124 12.15 -11.29 24.38
N PHE A 125 12.19 -11.51 25.70
CA PHE A 125 11.12 -12.21 26.45
C PHE A 125 9.76 -11.50 26.45
N TRP A 126 9.73 -10.18 26.32
CA TRP A 126 8.48 -9.41 26.32
C TRP A 126 7.66 -9.55 25.03
N LYS A 127 8.27 -9.98 23.91
CA LYS A 127 7.57 -10.15 22.63
C LYS A 127 6.61 -11.35 22.66
N ASP A 128 6.93 -12.39 23.42
CA ASP A 128 6.21 -13.65 23.37
C ASP A 128 4.96 -13.70 24.28
N MET A 129 4.91 -12.86 25.33
CA MET A 129 3.80 -12.87 26.30
C MET A 129 2.66 -11.91 25.96
N GLY A 130 2.89 -10.92 25.09
CA GLY A 130 1.89 -9.90 24.74
C GLY A 130 1.64 -8.88 25.87
N PHE A 131 1.17 -7.68 25.50
CA PHE A 131 1.04 -6.53 26.40
C PHE A 131 0.20 -6.81 27.67
N ALA A 132 -0.90 -7.55 27.52
CA ALA A 132 -1.84 -7.82 28.62
C ALA A 132 -1.33 -8.86 29.63
N ARG A 133 -0.32 -9.68 29.29
CA ARG A 133 0.21 -10.72 30.20
C ARG A 133 1.48 -10.29 30.90
N ASN A 134 2.03 -9.11 30.60
CA ASN A 134 3.20 -8.59 31.27
C ASN A 134 2.79 -7.63 32.41
N ALA A 135 2.91 -8.10 33.65
CA ALA A 135 2.59 -7.32 34.85
C ALA A 135 3.29 -5.94 34.84
N THR A 136 4.52 -5.86 34.35
CA THR A 136 5.29 -4.60 34.29
C THR A 136 4.56 -3.51 33.51
N PHE A 137 3.91 -3.84 32.39
CA PHE A 137 3.15 -2.85 31.62
C PHE A 137 1.87 -2.42 32.34
N ALA A 138 1.19 -3.35 33.00
CA ALA A 138 0.04 -3.02 33.84
C ALA A 138 0.43 -2.08 34.97
N LEU A 139 1.59 -2.31 35.61
CA LEU A 139 2.12 -1.43 36.64
C LEU A 139 2.44 -0.05 36.09
N VAL A 140 3.23 0.04 35.01
CA VAL A 140 3.54 1.32 34.35
C VAL A 140 2.27 2.07 33.97
N PHE A 141 1.23 1.37 33.49
CA PHE A 141 -0.06 1.96 33.16
C PHE A 141 -0.77 2.55 34.39
N VAL A 142 -0.85 1.79 35.48
CA VAL A 142 -1.47 2.24 36.74
C VAL A 142 -0.71 3.41 37.34
N PHE A 143 0.62 3.33 37.43
CA PHE A 143 1.46 4.42 37.91
C PHE A 143 1.37 5.67 37.03
N GLY A 144 1.32 5.50 35.71
CA GLY A 144 1.14 6.59 34.75
C GLY A 144 -0.17 7.34 34.97
N ILE A 145 -1.28 6.61 35.16
CA ILE A 145 -2.60 7.20 35.46
C ILE A 145 -2.56 7.94 36.81
N MET A 146 -2.05 7.30 37.86
CA MET A 146 -2.01 7.90 39.19
C MET A 146 -1.15 9.17 39.23
N ALA A 147 0.01 9.15 38.58
CA ALA A 147 0.89 10.30 38.49
C ALA A 147 0.22 11.46 37.73
N PHE A 148 -0.36 11.16 36.56
CA PHE A 148 -0.97 12.17 35.70
C PHE A 148 -2.24 12.78 36.26
N THR A 149 -3.08 11.97 36.92
CA THR A 149 -4.31 12.46 37.58
C THR A 149 -4.01 13.39 38.74
N ARG A 150 -2.83 13.25 39.38
CA ARG A 150 -2.39 14.10 40.48
C ARG A 150 -1.60 15.33 40.02
N ASP A 151 -0.79 15.21 38.98
CA ASP A 151 -0.12 16.31 38.30
C ASP A 151 -0.12 16.06 36.79
N THR A 152 -0.85 16.89 36.04
CA THR A 152 -0.92 16.80 34.57
C THR A 152 0.42 17.10 33.90
N GLY A 153 1.41 17.60 34.64
CA GLY A 153 2.80 17.70 34.22
C GLY A 153 3.48 16.33 34.10
N ALA A 154 3.09 15.31 34.88
CA ALA A 154 3.62 13.95 34.82
C ALA A 154 2.99 13.14 33.66
N ASN A 155 3.19 13.63 32.43
CA ASN A 155 2.43 13.25 31.25
C ASN A 155 3.17 12.30 30.29
N VAL A 156 4.39 11.86 30.58
CA VAL A 156 5.19 11.01 29.67
C VAL A 156 4.41 9.81 29.16
N PHE A 157 3.92 9.00 30.10
CA PHE A 157 3.21 7.78 29.75
C PHE A 157 1.85 8.06 29.09
N PRO A 158 0.96 8.91 29.65
CA PRO A 158 -0.31 9.27 29.01
C PRO A 158 -0.16 9.84 27.59
N MET A 159 0.92 10.58 27.33
CA MET A 159 1.16 11.19 26.03
C MET A 159 1.59 10.14 24.99
N ILE A 160 2.49 9.23 25.35
CA ILE A 160 2.92 8.11 24.51
C ILE A 160 1.75 7.16 24.23
N LEU A 161 0.97 6.81 25.28
CA LEU A 161 -0.17 5.92 25.13
C LEU A 161 -1.25 6.53 24.24
N GLY A 162 -1.55 7.83 24.42
CA GLY A 162 -2.50 8.54 23.56
C GLY A 162 -2.07 8.53 22.09
N LEU A 163 -0.80 8.80 21.81
CA LEU A 163 -0.24 8.72 20.45
C LEU A 163 -0.37 7.31 19.86
N PHE A 164 -0.04 6.28 20.64
CA PHE A 164 -0.14 4.89 20.20
C PHE A 164 -1.58 4.48 19.85
N LEU A 165 -2.54 4.85 20.70
CA LEU A 165 -3.96 4.56 20.49
C LEU A 165 -4.52 5.25 19.25
N GLU A 166 -4.17 6.52 19.04
CA GLU A 166 -4.57 7.28 17.84
C GLU A 166 -4.00 6.65 16.56
N ILE A 167 -2.71 6.28 16.55
CA ILE A 167 -2.09 5.56 15.42
C ILE A 167 -2.76 4.21 15.18
N GLY A 168 -3.20 3.53 16.24
CA GLY A 168 -3.97 2.29 16.18
C GLY A 168 -5.42 2.45 15.69
N GLY A 169 -5.85 3.66 15.30
CA GLY A 169 -7.20 3.93 14.79
C GLY A 169 -8.27 4.05 15.89
N THR A 170 -7.88 4.33 17.13
CA THR A 170 -8.83 4.52 18.23
C THR A 170 -9.69 5.75 17.98
N SER A 171 -11.02 5.62 18.07
CA SER A 171 -11.92 6.75 17.86
C SER A 171 -11.74 7.88 18.87
N SER A 172 -12.00 9.12 18.45
CA SER A 172 -11.93 10.32 19.30
C SER A 172 -12.79 10.24 20.57
N ARG A 173 -13.92 9.53 20.53
CA ARG A 173 -14.78 9.30 21.71
C ARG A 173 -14.12 8.41 22.76
N ILE A 174 -13.39 7.38 22.33
CA ILE A 174 -12.66 6.49 23.24
C ILE A 174 -11.48 7.25 23.84
N LEU A 175 -10.73 8.01 23.04
CA LEU A 175 -9.64 8.85 23.55
C LEU A 175 -10.12 9.93 24.52
N ALA A 176 -11.26 10.58 24.26
CA ALA A 176 -11.86 11.52 25.21
C ALA A 176 -12.21 10.84 26.54
N THR A 177 -12.73 9.62 26.49
CA THR A 177 -13.07 8.82 27.68
C THR A 177 -11.82 8.44 28.48
N LEU A 178 -10.78 7.95 27.79
CA LEU A 178 -9.49 7.60 28.41
C LEU A 178 -8.74 8.83 28.95
N SER A 179 -8.88 9.98 28.29
CA SER A 179 -8.32 11.23 28.77
C SER A 179 -9.00 11.71 30.06
N SER A 180 -10.32 11.62 30.13
CA SER A 180 -11.08 11.89 31.37
C SER A 180 -10.70 10.94 32.52
N ALA A 181 -10.28 9.71 32.20
CA ALA A 181 -9.78 8.75 33.18
C ALA A 181 -8.30 8.97 33.55
N GLY A 182 -7.60 9.90 32.90
CA GLY A 182 -6.17 10.15 33.08
C GLY A 182 -5.25 9.10 32.45
N ALA A 183 -5.78 8.19 31.63
CA ALA A 183 -5.00 7.17 30.92
C ALA A 183 -4.23 7.74 29.74
N CYS A 184 -4.73 8.79 29.10
CA CYS A 184 -4.01 9.50 28.04
C CYS A 184 -4.19 11.02 28.13
N VAL A 185 -3.38 11.75 27.37
CA VAL A 185 -3.61 13.20 27.18
C VAL A 185 -4.79 13.45 26.25
N SER A 186 -5.25 14.70 26.15
CA SER A 186 -6.35 15.07 25.24
C SER A 186 -5.97 14.90 23.77
N ILE A 187 -6.97 14.67 22.91
CA ILE A 187 -6.76 14.54 21.45
C ILE A 187 -6.04 15.76 20.86
N THR A 188 -6.32 16.97 21.36
CA THR A 188 -5.62 18.19 20.93
C THR A 188 -4.13 18.15 21.26
N ALA A 189 -3.74 17.57 22.41
CA ALA A 189 -2.34 17.38 22.76
C ALA A 189 -1.67 16.31 21.88
N ILE A 190 -2.39 15.23 21.53
CA ILE A 190 -1.91 14.19 20.61
C ILE A 190 -1.65 14.79 19.22
N GLU A 191 -2.57 15.58 18.67
CA GLU A 191 -2.38 16.22 17.36
C GLU A 191 -1.22 17.21 17.35
N ARG A 192 -1.03 17.98 18.43
CA ARG A 192 0.14 18.86 18.57
C ARG A 192 1.43 18.05 18.62
N LEU A 193 1.44 16.93 19.34
CA LEU A 193 2.60 16.04 19.37
C LEU A 193 2.90 15.46 17.99
N LYS A 194 1.88 14.97 17.26
CA LYS A 194 2.03 14.46 15.87
C LYS A 194 2.69 15.49 14.97
N LYS A 195 2.22 16.74 15.03
CA LYS A 195 2.84 17.85 14.29
C LYS A 195 4.32 18.02 14.63
N ILE A 196 4.68 18.09 15.92
CA ILE A 196 6.07 18.28 16.36
C ILE A 196 6.96 17.12 15.92
N LEU A 197 6.50 15.88 16.09
CA LEU A 197 7.25 14.69 15.66
C LEU A 197 7.41 14.64 14.14
N SER A 198 6.42 15.10 13.38
CA SER A 198 6.50 15.17 11.92
C SER A 198 7.52 16.22 11.48
N GLU A 199 7.52 17.39 12.12
CA GLU A 199 8.52 18.44 11.88
C GLU A 199 9.94 17.97 12.24
N ASP A 200 10.12 17.30 13.37
CA ASP A 200 11.41 16.72 13.78
C ASP A 200 11.85 15.60 12.84
N ALA A 201 10.94 14.72 12.41
CA ALA A 201 11.22 13.67 11.44
C ALA A 201 11.65 14.24 10.08
N VAL A 202 10.97 15.29 9.60
CA VAL A 202 11.38 16.01 8.37
C VAL A 202 12.74 16.67 8.56
N ALA A 203 13.00 17.31 9.70
CA ALA A 203 14.30 17.92 9.99
C ALA A 203 15.42 16.87 10.10
N HIS A 204 15.13 15.71 10.68
CA HIS A 204 16.05 14.58 10.75
C HIS A 204 16.32 14.00 9.37
N ALA A 205 15.29 13.78 8.56
CA ALA A 205 15.42 13.34 7.18
C ALA A 205 16.25 14.34 6.37
N LYS A 206 15.96 15.64 6.45
CA LYS A 206 16.77 16.70 5.81
C LYS A 206 18.24 16.64 6.25
N ARG A 207 18.51 16.46 7.54
CA ARG A 207 19.89 16.29 8.06
C ARG A 207 20.58 15.05 7.49
N LEU A 208 19.88 13.92 7.41
CA LEU A 208 20.39 12.70 6.79
C LEU A 208 20.64 12.89 5.29
N PHE A 209 19.72 13.52 4.56
CA PHE A 209 19.87 13.82 3.13
C PHE A 209 21.01 14.80 2.85
N ILE A 210 21.19 15.82 3.69
CA ILE A 210 22.29 16.79 3.55
C ILE A 210 23.64 16.14 3.86
N LYS A 211 23.74 15.29 4.89
CA LYS A 211 24.99 14.61 5.26
C LYS A 211 25.35 13.41 4.37
N ASN A 212 24.36 12.74 3.79
CA ASN A 212 24.54 11.53 2.98
C ASN A 212 24.28 11.77 1.49
N SER A 213 24.47 12.98 0.97
CA SER A 213 24.53 13.20 -0.48
C SER A 213 25.86 12.71 -1.08
N MET A 214 26.33 11.53 -0.67
CA MET A 214 27.17 10.72 -1.53
C MET A 214 26.26 10.15 -2.60
N ILE A 215 26.56 10.43 -3.86
CA ILE A 215 25.98 9.69 -4.97
C ILE A 215 26.50 8.27 -4.77
N HIS A 216 25.64 7.33 -4.34
CA HIS A 216 25.94 5.90 -4.43
C HIS A 216 25.98 5.54 -5.91
N ALA A 217 27.04 5.95 -6.60
CA ALA A 217 27.20 5.76 -8.04
C ALA A 217 27.30 4.28 -8.38
N THR A 218 27.79 3.49 -7.44
CA THR A 218 27.75 2.03 -7.42
C THR A 218 26.33 1.43 -7.54
N ASN A 219 25.26 2.17 -7.23
CA ASN A 219 23.87 1.75 -7.42
C ASN A 219 23.14 2.58 -8.51
N ALA A 220 23.86 3.39 -9.29
CA ALA A 220 23.26 4.21 -10.33
C ALA A 220 23.18 3.45 -11.65
N ALA A 221 22.02 3.49 -12.29
CA ALA A 221 21.90 3.15 -13.71
C ALA A 221 22.03 4.43 -14.54
N VAL A 222 22.88 4.41 -15.56
CA VAL A 222 22.91 5.45 -16.58
C VAL A 222 22.03 4.97 -17.73
N ILE A 223 20.97 5.72 -18.01
CA ILE A 223 20.08 5.48 -19.14
C ILE A 223 20.40 6.55 -20.18
N ALA A 224 21.10 6.17 -21.24
CA ALA A 224 21.38 7.06 -22.35
C ALA A 224 20.18 7.07 -23.31
N LEU A 225 19.61 8.25 -23.55
CA LEU A 225 18.56 8.44 -24.56
C LEU A 225 19.23 9.03 -25.80
N SER A 226 19.50 8.18 -26.81
CA SER A 226 20.30 8.55 -27.99
C SER A 226 19.71 9.66 -28.85
N ASP A 227 18.42 9.95 -28.69
CA ASP A 227 17.68 10.91 -29.52
C ASP A 227 16.47 11.46 -28.75
N ALA A 228 16.68 11.92 -27.51
CA ALA A 228 15.62 12.60 -26.78
C ALA A 228 15.17 13.81 -27.60
N VAL A 229 14.03 13.70 -28.29
CA VAL A 229 13.48 14.82 -29.04
C VAL A 229 12.99 15.80 -27.99
N TYR A 230 13.70 16.92 -27.82
CA TYR A 230 13.36 18.00 -26.89
C TYR A 230 11.92 18.53 -27.05
N THR A 231 11.23 18.20 -28.14
CA THR A 231 9.81 18.54 -28.35
C THR A 231 8.85 17.78 -27.42
N ALA A 232 9.27 16.68 -26.79
CA ALA A 232 8.47 16.00 -25.77
C ALA A 232 8.45 16.74 -24.42
N GLU A 233 9.30 17.76 -24.26
CA GLU A 233 9.51 18.50 -23.01
C GLU A 233 8.91 19.91 -23.06
N ASN A 234 7.65 20.07 -23.51
CA ASN A 234 6.93 21.30 -23.16
C ASN A 234 6.50 21.25 -21.68
N LEU A 235 7.50 21.20 -20.79
CA LEU A 235 7.34 21.17 -19.35
C LEU A 235 6.52 22.36 -18.88
N GLU A 236 6.71 23.53 -19.49
CA GLU A 236 5.93 24.72 -19.20
C GLU A 236 4.43 24.51 -19.50
N ALA A 237 4.08 23.92 -20.65
CA ALA A 237 2.69 23.58 -20.96
C ALA A 237 2.13 22.55 -19.96
N LYS A 238 2.90 21.51 -19.60
CA LYS A 238 2.49 20.54 -18.57
C LYS A 238 2.27 21.20 -17.21
N GLN A 239 3.20 22.05 -16.76
CA GLN A 239 3.10 22.79 -15.51
C GLN A 239 1.92 23.76 -15.52
N LYS A 240 1.60 24.40 -16.66
CA LYS A 240 0.38 25.21 -16.85
C LYS A 240 -0.92 24.40 -16.72
N LEU A 241 -0.87 23.08 -16.78
CA LEU A 241 -2.02 22.20 -16.50
C LEU A 241 -2.13 21.81 -15.02
N ARG A 242 -1.12 22.08 -14.19
CA ARG A 242 -1.13 21.76 -12.76
C ARG A 242 -2.28 22.50 -12.06
N GLY A 243 -2.99 21.79 -11.18
CA GLY A 243 -4.15 22.32 -10.47
C GLY A 243 -5.43 22.45 -11.32
N LYS A 244 -5.36 22.39 -12.66
CA LYS A 244 -6.55 22.45 -13.52
C LYS A 244 -7.45 21.23 -13.40
N ARG A 245 -6.94 20.09 -12.91
CA ARG A 245 -7.76 18.90 -12.59
C ARG A 245 -8.89 19.22 -11.60
N ALA A 246 -8.70 20.16 -10.67
CA ALA A 246 -9.74 20.58 -9.74
C ALA A 246 -10.91 21.31 -10.43
N ALA A 247 -10.67 21.86 -11.62
CA ALA A 247 -11.67 22.51 -12.45
C ALA A 247 -12.17 21.60 -13.60
N ALA A 248 -11.64 20.37 -13.72
CA ALA A 248 -12.08 19.43 -14.75
C ALA A 248 -13.52 19.01 -14.48
N THR A 249 -14.32 19.04 -15.53
CA THR A 249 -15.72 18.62 -15.55
C THR A 249 -15.83 17.22 -16.13
N GLY A 250 -17.02 16.62 -16.03
CA GLY A 250 -17.29 15.34 -16.69
C GLY A 250 -17.10 15.41 -18.22
N ALA A 251 -17.25 16.58 -18.85
CA ALA A 251 -17.03 16.73 -20.29
C ALA A 251 -15.55 16.59 -20.68
N ASP A 252 -14.63 17.00 -19.80
CA ASP A 252 -13.17 16.96 -20.06
C ASP A 252 -12.59 15.54 -20.02
N ILE A 253 -13.34 14.57 -19.51
CA ILE A 253 -12.95 13.16 -19.42
C ILE A 253 -13.72 12.26 -20.38
N ILE A 254 -14.71 12.80 -21.11
CA ILE A 254 -15.45 12.04 -22.11
C ILE A 254 -14.59 11.98 -23.38
N PRO A 255 -14.32 10.78 -23.94
CA PRO A 255 -13.59 10.66 -25.19
C PRO A 255 -14.25 11.48 -26.31
N THR A 256 -13.44 12.25 -27.02
CA THR A 256 -13.87 12.97 -28.22
C THR A 256 -14.19 11.99 -29.35
N ASP A 257 -14.83 12.46 -30.42
CA ASP A 257 -15.09 11.60 -31.58
C ASP A 257 -13.78 11.18 -32.28
N GLU A 258 -12.74 12.02 -32.23
CA GLU A 258 -11.39 11.64 -32.69
C GLU A 258 -10.80 10.52 -31.82
N ASP A 259 -10.94 10.61 -30.50
CA ASP A 259 -10.48 9.56 -29.57
C ASP A 259 -11.21 8.24 -29.84
N LYS A 260 -12.53 8.29 -30.07
CA LYS A 260 -13.33 7.10 -30.41
C LYS A 260 -12.85 6.43 -31.69
N GLU A 261 -12.56 7.20 -32.74
CA GLU A 261 -12.06 6.67 -34.01
C GLU A 261 -10.67 6.03 -33.85
N LYS A 262 -9.78 6.66 -33.06
CA LYS A 262 -8.47 6.10 -32.72
C LYS A 262 -8.58 4.82 -31.91
N MET A 263 -9.46 4.80 -30.91
CA MET A 263 -9.74 3.60 -30.10
C MET A 263 -10.31 2.47 -30.96
N TYR A 264 -11.26 2.78 -31.85
CA TYR A 264 -11.84 1.83 -32.80
C TYR A 264 -10.78 1.22 -33.72
N SER A 265 -10.00 2.07 -34.39
CA SER A 265 -8.91 1.63 -35.28
C SER A 265 -7.87 0.80 -34.53
N SER A 266 -7.49 1.23 -33.33
CA SER A 266 -6.56 0.47 -32.49
C SER A 266 -7.11 -0.90 -32.11
N PHE A 267 -8.39 -1.00 -31.81
CA PHE A 267 -8.99 -2.29 -31.49
C PHE A 267 -9.06 -3.21 -32.72
N VAL A 268 -9.33 -2.66 -33.91
CA VAL A 268 -9.25 -3.39 -35.19
C VAL A 268 -7.84 -3.96 -35.39
N GLY A 269 -6.80 -3.13 -35.24
CA GLY A 269 -5.40 -3.58 -35.36
C GLY A 269 -5.02 -4.65 -34.33
N ILE A 270 -5.52 -4.56 -33.09
CA ILE A 270 -5.34 -5.59 -32.06
C ILE A 270 -6.00 -6.91 -32.47
N VAL A 271 -7.25 -6.88 -32.94
CA VAL A 271 -7.98 -8.08 -33.39
C VAL A 271 -7.23 -8.74 -34.57
N MET A 272 -6.80 -7.94 -35.56
CA MET A 272 -5.97 -8.43 -36.67
C MET A 272 -4.70 -9.11 -36.15
N THR A 273 -3.96 -8.45 -35.27
CA THR A 273 -2.73 -9.00 -34.68
C THR A 273 -2.98 -10.33 -33.97
N LEU A 274 -4.06 -10.44 -33.19
CA LEU A 274 -4.41 -11.68 -32.50
C LEU A 274 -4.78 -12.80 -33.47
N ILE A 275 -5.52 -12.50 -34.54
CA ILE A 275 -5.84 -13.49 -35.57
C ILE A 275 -4.57 -13.97 -36.27
N ILE A 276 -3.70 -13.07 -36.72
CA ILE A 276 -2.46 -13.43 -37.42
C ILE A 276 -1.53 -14.23 -36.51
N ALA A 277 -1.42 -13.86 -35.24
CA ALA A 277 -0.52 -14.54 -34.31
C ALA A 277 -1.01 -15.92 -33.87
N TYR A 278 -2.33 -16.12 -33.74
CA TYR A 278 -2.90 -17.30 -33.06
C TYR A 278 -3.80 -18.17 -33.94
N CYS A 279 -4.14 -17.77 -35.16
CA CYS A 279 -4.88 -18.64 -36.06
C CYS A 279 -4.05 -19.90 -36.39
N PRO A 280 -4.61 -21.12 -36.28
CA PRO A 280 -3.89 -22.33 -36.68
C PRO A 280 -3.41 -22.24 -38.12
N GLY A 281 -2.21 -22.74 -38.41
CA GLY A 281 -1.62 -22.69 -39.76
C GLY A 281 -1.22 -21.30 -40.26
N ASN A 282 -1.14 -20.29 -39.38
CA ASN A 282 -0.72 -18.93 -39.76
C ASN A 282 0.70 -18.88 -40.35
N GLU A 283 1.56 -19.81 -39.99
CA GLU A 283 2.95 -19.91 -40.51
C GLU A 283 2.99 -20.11 -42.03
N GLU A 284 1.93 -20.64 -42.63
CA GLU A 284 1.83 -20.88 -44.07
C GLU A 284 1.18 -19.71 -44.84
N TRP A 285 0.91 -18.59 -44.18
CA TRP A 285 0.31 -17.41 -44.81
C TRP A 285 1.37 -16.64 -45.59
N LYS A 286 1.22 -16.54 -46.93
CA LYS A 286 2.23 -15.95 -47.82
C LYS A 286 2.57 -14.49 -47.50
N GLU A 287 1.59 -13.73 -47.02
CA GLU A 287 1.69 -12.28 -46.76
C GLU A 287 1.65 -11.97 -45.26
N ARG A 288 2.01 -12.93 -44.40
CA ARG A 288 1.90 -12.81 -42.94
C ARG A 288 2.58 -11.57 -42.39
N ASP A 289 3.81 -11.28 -42.82
CA ASP A 289 4.60 -10.16 -42.31
C ASP A 289 4.04 -8.81 -42.80
N GLU A 290 3.52 -8.76 -44.03
CA GLU A 290 2.82 -7.59 -44.57
C GLU A 290 1.52 -7.33 -43.81
N MET A 291 0.77 -8.40 -43.49
CA MET A 291 -0.44 -8.31 -42.66
C MET A 291 -0.15 -7.86 -41.24
N LEU A 292 0.93 -8.34 -40.61
CA LEU A 292 1.35 -7.90 -39.29
C LEU A 292 1.69 -6.42 -39.28
N LYS A 293 2.45 -5.97 -40.29
CA LYS A 293 2.79 -4.54 -40.44
C LYS A 293 1.54 -3.69 -40.65
N ALA A 294 0.62 -4.12 -41.52
CA ALA A 294 -0.65 -3.41 -41.72
C ALA A 294 -1.51 -3.35 -40.45
N ALA A 295 -1.53 -4.42 -39.65
CA ALA A 295 -2.20 -4.43 -38.36
C ALA A 295 -1.54 -3.47 -37.35
N GLU A 296 -0.20 -3.37 -37.37
CA GLU A 296 0.57 -2.40 -36.58
C GLU A 296 0.30 -0.96 -36.99
N ASP A 297 0.28 -0.69 -38.30
CA ASP A 297 0.01 0.64 -38.85
C ASP A 297 -1.45 1.09 -38.62
N THR A 298 -2.38 0.13 -38.43
CA THR A 298 -3.78 0.41 -38.08
C THR A 298 -3.94 0.84 -36.62
N MET A 299 -3.01 0.44 -35.74
CA MET A 299 -3.03 0.87 -34.35
C MET A 299 -2.53 2.31 -34.25
N ALA A 300 -3.36 3.21 -33.70
CA ALA A 300 -2.97 4.60 -33.51
C ALA A 300 -1.75 4.66 -32.58
N SER A 301 -0.65 5.24 -33.08
CA SER A 301 0.52 5.50 -32.24
C SER A 301 0.31 6.83 -31.50
N ASP A 302 -0.25 6.75 -30.30
CA ASP A 302 -0.36 7.92 -29.41
C ASP A 302 0.99 8.31 -28.79
N ARG A 303 2.03 7.51 -29.02
CA ARG A 303 3.38 7.88 -28.58
C ARG A 303 3.96 8.88 -29.56
N PRO A 304 4.23 10.13 -29.12
CA PRO A 304 4.95 11.08 -29.97
C PRO A 304 6.38 10.59 -30.28
N LEU A 305 6.90 9.66 -29.46
CA LEU A 305 8.23 9.05 -29.63
C LEU A 305 8.10 7.54 -29.79
N GLN A 306 8.74 7.01 -30.83
CA GLN A 306 8.89 5.56 -31.00
C GLN A 306 9.67 4.98 -29.82
N PRO A 307 9.23 3.84 -29.23
CA PRO A 307 9.96 3.20 -28.16
C PRO A 307 11.34 2.78 -28.65
N LYS A 308 12.38 3.44 -28.16
CA LYS A 308 13.76 3.04 -28.38
C LYS A 308 14.17 2.10 -27.27
N LYS A 309 14.89 1.04 -27.62
CA LYS A 309 15.51 0.19 -26.60
C LYS A 309 16.50 1.05 -25.84
N SER A 310 16.19 1.37 -24.59
CA SER A 310 17.11 2.04 -23.70
C SER A 310 18.38 1.21 -23.59
N ASP A 311 19.54 1.79 -23.91
CA ASP A 311 20.83 1.19 -23.59
C ASP A 311 21.06 1.37 -22.08
N ALA A 312 20.52 0.44 -21.31
CA ALA A 312 20.74 0.35 -19.88
C ALA A 312 22.01 -0.46 -19.65
N ARG A 313 23.11 0.23 -19.40
CA ARG A 313 24.36 -0.41 -18.97
C ARG A 313 24.38 -0.37 -17.45
N PRO A 314 24.15 -1.49 -16.75
CA PRO A 314 24.37 -1.51 -15.31
C PRO A 314 25.84 -1.16 -15.08
N ALA A 315 26.07 -0.04 -14.40
CA ALA A 315 27.41 0.30 -13.99
C ALA A 315 27.85 -0.80 -13.02
N GLY A 316 28.94 -1.50 -13.34
CA GLY A 316 29.56 -2.42 -12.39
C GLY A 316 29.99 -1.67 -11.12
N VAL A 317 30.37 -2.41 -10.08
CA VAL A 317 30.97 -1.79 -8.90
C VAL A 317 32.28 -1.13 -9.33
N PHE A 318 32.38 0.19 -9.25
CA PHE A 318 33.64 0.89 -9.47
C PHE A 318 34.54 0.69 -8.24
N ASP A 319 35.73 0.13 -8.44
CA ASP A 319 36.72 -0.07 -7.37
C ASP A 319 37.45 1.24 -7.06
N VAL A 320 36.71 2.22 -6.52
CA VAL A 320 37.21 3.56 -6.21
C VAL A 320 36.70 4.00 -4.85
N ASN A 321 37.56 4.69 -4.09
CA ASN A 321 37.22 5.18 -2.77
C ASN A 321 36.32 6.44 -2.86
N GLU A 322 35.02 6.23 -3.05
CA GLU A 322 33.98 7.27 -3.13
C GLU A 322 33.95 8.20 -1.90
N GLY A 323 34.53 7.79 -0.75
CA GLY A 323 34.60 8.58 0.47
C GLY A 323 35.60 9.76 0.43
N SER A 324 36.38 9.90 -0.64
CA SER A 324 37.38 10.95 -0.80
C SER A 324 37.09 11.82 -2.04
N LYS A 325 37.48 13.12 -1.99
CA LYS A 325 37.37 14.01 -3.17
C LYS A 325 38.11 13.44 -4.39
N LYS A 326 39.24 12.76 -4.17
CA LYS A 326 40.04 12.12 -5.22
C LYS A 326 39.30 10.93 -5.84
N GLY A 327 38.75 10.04 -5.03
CA GLY A 327 37.99 8.89 -5.53
C GLY A 327 36.67 9.27 -6.21
N ILE A 328 36.04 10.40 -5.84
CA ILE A 328 34.92 10.95 -6.61
C ILE A 328 35.36 11.37 -8.02
N ILE A 329 36.55 11.97 -8.17
CA ILE A 329 37.08 12.36 -9.49
C ILE A 329 37.40 11.11 -10.32
N GLU A 330 38.09 10.13 -9.73
CA GLU A 330 38.45 8.86 -10.38
C GLU A 330 37.19 8.05 -10.78
N MET A 331 36.13 8.06 -9.96
CA MET A 331 34.85 7.44 -10.29
C MET A 331 34.15 8.14 -11.46
N LEU A 332 34.14 9.48 -11.50
CA LEU A 332 33.56 10.21 -12.63
C LEU A 332 34.31 9.96 -13.94
N GLU A 333 35.63 9.79 -13.88
CA GLU A 333 36.46 9.45 -15.04
C GLU A 333 36.19 8.02 -15.52
N SER A 334 36.07 7.07 -14.58
CA SER A 334 35.69 5.68 -14.89
C SER A 334 34.29 5.59 -15.50
N LEU A 335 33.34 6.41 -15.00
CA LEU A 335 31.99 6.50 -15.53
C LEU A 335 31.98 7.11 -16.94
N GLN A 336 32.81 8.12 -17.20
CA GLN A 336 32.99 8.72 -18.52
C GLN A 336 33.55 7.70 -19.53
N GLU A 337 34.57 6.93 -19.13
CA GLU A 337 35.12 5.87 -19.96
C GLU A 337 34.08 4.77 -20.26
N PHE A 338 33.32 4.36 -19.25
CA PHE A 338 32.29 3.32 -19.38
C PHE A 338 31.11 3.73 -20.28
N THR A 339 30.65 4.97 -20.11
CA THR A 339 29.46 5.49 -20.81
C THR A 339 29.77 6.11 -22.17
N GLY A 340 31.01 6.55 -22.40
CA GLY A 340 31.39 7.36 -23.55
C GLY A 340 30.86 8.80 -23.51
N VAL A 341 30.27 9.22 -22.39
CA VAL A 341 29.65 10.54 -22.21
C VAL A 341 30.66 11.52 -21.61
N ASP A 342 30.80 12.71 -22.19
CA ASP A 342 31.78 13.69 -21.72
C ASP A 342 31.50 14.20 -20.29
N LYS A 343 32.58 14.57 -19.57
CA LYS A 343 32.58 15.03 -18.18
C LYS A 343 31.68 16.26 -17.98
N GLU A 344 31.63 17.14 -18.97
CA GLU A 344 30.75 18.31 -18.97
C GLU A 344 29.27 17.91 -19.00
N HIS A 345 28.90 16.87 -19.74
CA HIS A 345 27.53 16.35 -19.81
C HIS A 345 27.12 15.64 -18.52
N ILE A 346 28.01 14.88 -17.88
CA ILE A 346 27.74 14.24 -16.57
C ILE A 346 27.55 15.32 -15.48
N ARG A 347 28.35 16.39 -15.52
CA ARG A 347 28.21 17.55 -14.62
C ARG A 347 27.00 18.42 -14.97
N GLY A 348 26.65 18.52 -16.25
CA GLY A 348 25.43 19.12 -16.79
C GLY A 348 24.22 18.41 -16.21
N ALA A 349 24.11 17.09 -16.38
CA ALA A 349 23.05 16.26 -15.79
C ALA A 349 22.93 16.39 -14.25
N ARG A 350 24.02 16.73 -13.54
CA ARG A 350 23.97 17.05 -12.10
C ARG A 350 23.41 18.45 -11.82
N ARG A 351 23.76 19.45 -12.62
CA ARG A 351 23.17 20.81 -12.57
C ARG A 351 21.71 20.76 -13.00
N ASP A 352 21.42 20.08 -14.09
CA ASP A 352 20.07 19.80 -14.55
C ASP A 352 19.33 18.99 -13.49
N ARG A 353 19.93 18.05 -12.74
CA ARG A 353 19.25 17.43 -11.57
C ARG A 353 19.02 18.37 -10.37
N MET A 354 19.73 19.48 -10.26
CA MET A 354 19.54 20.46 -9.19
C MET A 354 18.51 21.52 -9.60
N ASP A 355 18.42 21.81 -10.90
CA ASP A 355 17.47 22.76 -11.50
C ASP A 355 16.16 22.08 -11.95
N ASP A 356 16.20 20.79 -12.30
CA ASP A 356 15.05 19.95 -12.61
C ASP A 356 14.39 19.52 -11.32
N VAL A 357 13.22 20.12 -11.13
CA VAL A 357 12.00 19.46 -10.68
C VAL A 357 12.20 18.80 -9.33
N THR A 358 11.73 19.47 -8.27
CA THR A 358 11.97 19.06 -6.87
C THR A 358 11.70 17.56 -6.68
N PRO A 359 12.32 16.86 -5.71
CA PRO A 359 12.09 15.42 -5.52
C PRO A 359 10.60 15.00 -5.48
N MET A 360 9.70 15.89 -5.05
CA MET A 360 8.25 15.67 -5.10
C MET A 360 7.67 15.68 -6.51
N GLU A 361 8.22 16.52 -7.35
CA GLU A 361 7.81 16.79 -8.71
C GLU A 361 8.36 15.68 -9.65
N ARG A 362 9.45 15.00 -9.25
CA ARG A 362 9.86 13.68 -9.81
C ARG A 362 8.92 12.55 -9.43
N LEU A 363 8.43 12.54 -8.18
CA LEU A 363 7.43 11.55 -7.73
C LEU A 363 6.10 11.71 -8.49
N GLU A 364 5.72 12.92 -8.91
CA GLU A 364 4.52 13.16 -9.71
C GLU A 364 4.55 12.42 -11.07
N TYR A 365 5.71 12.24 -11.71
CA TYR A 365 5.80 11.42 -12.94
C TYR A 365 5.62 9.93 -12.67
N VAL A 366 6.18 9.44 -11.56
CA VAL A 366 6.01 8.06 -11.12
C VAL A 366 4.55 7.80 -10.77
N GLU A 367 3.85 8.79 -10.20
CA GLU A 367 2.42 8.72 -9.91
C GLU A 367 1.60 8.48 -11.18
N GLU A 368 1.81 9.26 -12.25
CA GLU A 368 1.08 9.12 -13.52
C GLU A 368 1.31 7.75 -14.19
N LEU A 369 2.56 7.27 -14.22
CA LEU A 369 2.87 5.94 -14.76
C LEU A 369 2.30 4.82 -13.87
N SER A 370 2.38 4.98 -12.55
CA SER A 370 1.78 4.04 -11.62
C SER A 370 0.27 4.00 -11.78
N ALA A 371 -0.38 5.13 -12.08
CA ALA A 371 -1.82 5.20 -12.30
C ALA A 371 -2.24 4.29 -13.48
N LEU A 372 -1.50 4.28 -14.60
CA LEU A 372 -1.78 3.38 -15.73
C LEU A 372 -1.70 1.90 -15.34
N TRP A 373 -0.71 1.53 -14.52
CA TRP A 373 -0.62 0.16 -14.00
C TRP A 373 -1.80 -0.18 -13.08
N HIS A 374 -2.18 0.73 -12.18
CA HIS A 374 -3.34 0.55 -11.31
C HIS A 374 -4.65 0.49 -12.11
N PHE A 375 -4.80 1.25 -13.19
CA PHE A 375 -5.93 1.16 -14.10
C PHE A 375 -5.99 -0.21 -14.77
N ALA A 376 -4.87 -0.71 -15.30
CA ALA A 376 -4.84 -2.04 -15.91
C ALA A 376 -5.11 -3.15 -14.89
N LEU A 377 -4.61 -3.01 -13.65
CA LEU A 377 -4.89 -3.93 -12.55
C LEU A 377 -6.37 -3.92 -12.18
N ASN A 378 -6.95 -2.73 -11.99
CA ASN A 378 -8.36 -2.56 -11.64
C ASN A 378 -9.28 -3.07 -12.75
N ALA A 379 -8.98 -2.78 -14.01
CA ALA A 379 -9.69 -3.32 -15.16
C ALA A 379 -9.61 -4.85 -15.20
N THR A 380 -8.43 -5.43 -14.98
CA THR A 380 -8.26 -6.88 -14.89
C THR A 380 -9.13 -7.47 -13.78
N HIS A 381 -9.14 -6.87 -12.59
CA HIS A 381 -9.99 -7.30 -11.49
C HIS A 381 -11.49 -7.13 -11.79
N MET A 382 -11.89 -6.06 -12.47
CA MET A 382 -13.27 -5.85 -12.88
C MET A 382 -13.72 -6.89 -13.90
N ILE A 383 -12.92 -7.15 -14.94
CA ILE A 383 -13.20 -8.19 -15.94
C ILE A 383 -13.31 -9.55 -15.26
N MET A 384 -12.38 -9.86 -14.36
CA MET A 384 -12.44 -11.10 -13.57
C MET A 384 -13.74 -11.16 -12.77
N ARG A 385 -14.10 -10.14 -11.99
CA ARG A 385 -15.34 -10.17 -11.19
C ARG A 385 -16.61 -10.28 -12.03
N LEU A 386 -16.68 -9.56 -13.14
CA LEU A 386 -17.86 -9.50 -14.01
C LEU A 386 -18.03 -10.78 -14.83
N HIS A 387 -16.93 -11.43 -15.22
CA HIS A 387 -16.97 -12.54 -16.17
C HIS A 387 -16.31 -13.83 -15.66
N PHE A 388 -16.00 -13.93 -14.37
CA PHE A 388 -15.54 -15.18 -13.81
C PHE A 388 -16.59 -16.26 -14.01
N GLY A 389 -17.86 -15.95 -13.72
CA GLY A 389 -19.02 -16.80 -13.99
C GLY A 389 -18.98 -18.15 -13.27
N ASP A 390 -20.02 -18.96 -13.52
CA ASP A 390 -20.08 -20.35 -13.08
C ASP A 390 -19.60 -21.26 -14.22
N SER A 391 -18.58 -22.08 -13.95
CA SER A 391 -17.99 -22.97 -14.95
C SER A 391 -18.92 -24.07 -15.49
N VAL A 392 -20.02 -24.37 -14.80
CA VAL A 392 -21.00 -25.38 -15.18
C VAL A 392 -22.12 -24.76 -16.01
N LEU A 393 -22.62 -23.59 -15.59
CA LEU A 393 -23.76 -22.93 -16.22
C LEU A 393 -23.35 -22.11 -17.45
N ASP A 394 -22.19 -21.47 -17.41
CA ASP A 394 -21.66 -20.65 -18.51
C ASP A 394 -20.37 -21.28 -19.07
N PRO A 395 -20.45 -21.99 -20.22
CA PRO A 395 -19.29 -22.58 -20.85
C PRO A 395 -18.29 -21.54 -21.39
N GLY A 396 -18.71 -20.29 -21.58
CA GLY A 396 -17.83 -19.17 -21.95
C GLY A 396 -17.12 -18.54 -20.75
N SER A 397 -17.58 -18.77 -19.53
CA SER A 397 -17.06 -18.12 -18.33
C SER A 397 -15.54 -18.22 -18.18
N LEU A 398 -14.90 -17.21 -17.58
CA LEU A 398 -13.46 -17.29 -17.31
C LEU A 398 -13.14 -18.43 -16.34
N ALA A 399 -14.08 -18.84 -15.47
CA ALA A 399 -13.95 -20.03 -14.62
C ALA A 399 -13.84 -21.31 -15.46
N LYS A 400 -14.69 -21.46 -16.50
CA LYS A 400 -14.58 -22.60 -17.42
C LYS A 400 -13.25 -22.62 -18.14
N HIS A 401 -12.82 -21.48 -18.68
CA HIS A 401 -11.54 -21.37 -19.37
C HIS A 401 -10.34 -21.61 -18.45
N LYS A 402 -10.41 -21.15 -17.19
CA LYS A 402 -9.41 -21.43 -16.17
C LYS A 402 -9.28 -22.93 -15.91
N GLY A 403 -10.40 -23.64 -15.81
CA GLY A 403 -10.45 -25.10 -15.68
C GLY A 403 -9.87 -25.82 -16.89
N LEU A 404 -10.24 -25.41 -18.11
CA LEU A 404 -9.71 -25.99 -19.36
C LEU A 404 -8.19 -25.80 -19.50
N LEU A 405 -7.67 -24.67 -19.03
CA LEU A 405 -6.24 -24.36 -19.03
C LEU A 405 -5.49 -24.92 -17.82
N ASN A 406 -6.14 -25.71 -16.95
CA ASN A 406 -5.58 -26.29 -15.72
C ASN A 406 -4.85 -25.28 -14.83
N ARG A 407 -5.37 -24.05 -14.71
CA ARG A 407 -4.75 -22.99 -13.92
C ARG A 407 -5.16 -23.06 -12.45
N ILE A 408 -4.17 -23.12 -11.55
CA ILE A 408 -4.35 -23.28 -10.10
C ILE A 408 -4.05 -21.95 -9.38
N TRP A 409 -5.05 -21.06 -9.29
CA TRP A 409 -4.95 -19.82 -8.49
C TRP A 409 -6.32 -19.38 -8.00
N ASP A 410 -6.38 -18.55 -6.96
CA ASP A 410 -7.63 -18.07 -6.36
C ASP A 410 -8.20 -16.87 -7.14
N ALA A 411 -9.45 -16.96 -7.59
CA ALA A 411 -10.10 -15.90 -8.36
C ALA A 411 -10.40 -14.65 -7.52
N GLU A 412 -10.58 -14.78 -6.20
CA GLU A 412 -10.76 -13.64 -5.30
C GLU A 412 -9.46 -12.88 -5.07
N LYS A 413 -8.32 -13.55 -5.25
CA LYS A 413 -6.96 -13.02 -5.09
C LYS A 413 -6.15 -13.24 -6.35
N SER A 414 -6.75 -12.89 -7.49
CA SER A 414 -6.16 -13.15 -8.79
C SER A 414 -4.81 -12.45 -8.93
N ASN A 415 -3.74 -13.20 -9.17
CA ASN A 415 -2.47 -12.61 -9.60
C ASN A 415 -2.72 -11.90 -10.94
N TYR A 416 -2.32 -10.63 -11.03
CA TYR A 416 -2.48 -9.81 -12.24
C TYR A 416 -1.97 -10.53 -13.51
N ALA A 417 -0.79 -11.15 -13.46
CA ALA A 417 -0.20 -11.82 -14.62
C ALA A 417 -1.06 -13.02 -15.07
N ASP A 418 -1.57 -13.80 -14.11
CA ASP A 418 -2.38 -14.97 -14.37
C ASP A 418 -3.78 -14.61 -14.89
N ALA A 419 -4.41 -13.61 -14.29
CA ALA A 419 -5.71 -13.08 -14.72
C ALA A 419 -5.62 -12.48 -16.11
N LYS A 420 -4.63 -11.62 -16.36
CA LYS A 420 -4.31 -11.07 -17.68
C LYS A 420 -4.16 -12.16 -18.73
N ALA A 421 -3.36 -13.16 -18.44
CA ALA A 421 -3.12 -14.24 -19.38
C ALA A 421 -4.40 -15.04 -19.63
N LEU A 422 -5.21 -15.34 -18.60
CA LEU A 422 -6.49 -16.02 -18.77
C LEU A 422 -7.47 -15.21 -19.65
N ILE A 423 -7.61 -13.91 -19.39
CA ILE A 423 -8.45 -13.00 -20.18
C ILE A 423 -7.99 -12.99 -21.63
N ARG A 424 -6.68 -12.88 -21.88
CA ARG A 424 -6.10 -12.89 -23.22
C ARG A 424 -6.39 -14.21 -23.96
N HIS A 425 -6.17 -15.36 -23.32
CA HIS A 425 -6.46 -16.67 -23.95
C HIS A 425 -7.96 -16.81 -24.26
N SER A 426 -8.81 -16.38 -23.33
CA SER A 426 -10.26 -16.36 -23.51
C SER A 426 -10.66 -15.52 -24.71
N LEU A 427 -10.13 -14.29 -24.81
CA LEU A 427 -10.39 -13.39 -25.92
C LEU A 427 -9.94 -13.98 -27.26
N ILE A 428 -8.73 -14.53 -27.34
CA ILE A 428 -8.20 -15.17 -28.57
C ILE A 428 -9.10 -16.30 -29.04
N ALA A 429 -9.45 -17.22 -28.13
CA ALA A 429 -10.32 -18.35 -28.45
C ALA A 429 -11.66 -17.87 -29.01
N ARG A 430 -12.19 -16.78 -28.46
CA ARG A 430 -13.45 -16.19 -28.92
C ARG A 430 -13.33 -15.46 -30.26
N ILE A 431 -12.26 -14.72 -30.50
CA ILE A 431 -12.05 -14.10 -31.81
C ILE A 431 -11.99 -15.18 -32.89
N LEU A 432 -11.25 -16.27 -32.66
CA LEU A 432 -11.12 -17.37 -33.62
C LEU A 432 -12.43 -18.14 -33.83
N TYR A 433 -13.23 -18.33 -32.78
CA TYR A 433 -14.54 -18.97 -32.95
C TYR A 433 -15.52 -18.08 -33.74
N GLN A 434 -15.45 -16.76 -33.60
CA GLN A 434 -16.23 -15.84 -34.44
C GLN A 434 -15.78 -15.86 -35.90
N VAL A 435 -14.47 -15.98 -36.17
CA VAL A 435 -13.96 -16.24 -37.52
C VAL A 435 -14.59 -17.52 -38.07
N MET A 436 -14.60 -18.60 -37.28
CA MET A 436 -15.20 -19.87 -37.70
C MET A 436 -16.68 -19.74 -38.04
N LEU A 437 -17.47 -19.04 -37.21
CA LEU A 437 -18.90 -18.82 -37.47
C LEU A 437 -19.14 -18.01 -38.75
N LYS A 438 -18.48 -16.85 -38.89
CA LYS A 438 -18.68 -15.95 -40.04
C LYS A 438 -18.18 -16.55 -41.36
N LYS A 439 -17.23 -17.49 -41.32
CA LYS A 439 -16.70 -18.21 -42.49
C LYS A 439 -17.30 -19.62 -42.69
N ASP A 440 -18.33 -19.99 -41.92
CA ASP A 440 -18.96 -21.34 -41.91
C ASP A 440 -17.94 -22.50 -41.76
N ILE A 441 -16.90 -22.28 -40.96
CA ILE A 441 -15.86 -23.27 -40.68
C ILE A 441 -16.30 -24.09 -39.46
N ARG A 442 -16.79 -25.30 -39.70
CA ARG A 442 -17.37 -26.14 -38.62
C ARG A 442 -16.36 -26.90 -37.76
N ARG A 443 -15.08 -27.00 -38.18
CA ARG A 443 -14.04 -27.74 -37.45
C ARG A 443 -12.74 -26.96 -37.41
N TRP A 444 -12.05 -27.00 -36.26
CA TRP A 444 -10.74 -26.37 -36.07
C TRP A 444 -9.68 -26.77 -37.10
N ALA A 445 -9.70 -28.03 -37.55
CA ALA A 445 -8.79 -28.51 -38.60
C ALA A 445 -8.97 -27.80 -39.95
N TYR A 446 -10.17 -27.26 -40.23
CA TYR A 446 -10.42 -26.47 -41.43
C TYR A 446 -10.01 -25.01 -41.24
N LEU A 447 -10.08 -24.47 -40.02
CA LEU A 447 -9.53 -23.15 -39.70
C LEU A 447 -8.02 -23.12 -39.99
N ALA A 448 -7.31 -24.22 -39.72
CA ALA A 448 -5.89 -24.35 -40.06
C ALA A 448 -5.57 -24.23 -41.57
N LYS A 449 -6.57 -24.41 -42.44
CA LYS A 449 -6.47 -24.27 -43.90
C LYS A 449 -6.93 -22.90 -44.40
N TRP A 450 -7.48 -22.05 -43.53
CA TRP A 450 -7.90 -20.71 -43.89
C TRP A 450 -6.67 -19.84 -44.17
N ARG A 451 -6.67 -19.18 -45.32
CA ARG A 451 -5.59 -18.30 -45.81
C ARG A 451 -6.24 -16.97 -46.24
N PRO A 452 -6.58 -16.08 -45.29
CA PRO A 452 -7.23 -14.83 -45.63
C PRO A 452 -6.31 -13.92 -46.44
N THR A 453 -6.90 -13.04 -47.25
CA THR A 453 -6.20 -11.87 -47.77
C THR A 453 -6.20 -10.76 -46.70
N LEU A 454 -5.32 -9.75 -46.83
CA LEU A 454 -5.29 -8.61 -45.91
C LEU A 454 -6.68 -7.92 -45.83
N ALA A 455 -7.33 -7.72 -46.98
CA ALA A 455 -8.65 -7.10 -47.05
C ALA A 455 -9.75 -7.94 -46.37
N GLU A 456 -9.71 -9.27 -46.51
CA GLU A 456 -10.64 -10.14 -45.79
C GLU A 456 -10.44 -10.08 -44.27
N LEU A 457 -9.19 -10.02 -43.82
CA LEU A 457 -8.84 -9.96 -42.42
C LEU A 457 -9.24 -8.62 -41.78
N GLU A 458 -8.95 -7.50 -42.47
CA GLU A 458 -9.34 -6.17 -42.05
C GLU A 458 -10.87 -6.03 -42.02
N GLY A 459 -11.56 -6.48 -43.07
CA GLY A 459 -13.02 -6.47 -43.15
C GLY A 459 -13.68 -7.24 -42.00
N PHE A 460 -13.20 -8.46 -41.72
CA PHE A 460 -13.67 -9.23 -40.56
C PHE A 460 -13.41 -8.50 -39.24
N SER A 461 -12.22 -7.91 -39.08
CA SER A 461 -11.82 -7.26 -37.82
C SER A 461 -12.66 -6.00 -37.56
N ARG A 462 -12.97 -5.21 -38.60
CA ARG A 462 -13.88 -4.05 -38.51
C ARG A 462 -15.31 -4.47 -38.18
N GLU A 463 -15.82 -5.49 -38.87
CA GLU A 463 -17.15 -6.05 -38.59
C GLU A 463 -17.23 -6.57 -37.16
N PHE A 464 -16.23 -7.36 -36.72
CA PHE A 464 -16.14 -7.85 -35.36
C PHE A 464 -16.15 -6.70 -34.36
N VAL A 465 -15.25 -5.72 -34.48
CA VAL A 465 -15.19 -4.60 -33.55
C VAL A 465 -16.53 -3.83 -33.52
N SER A 466 -17.12 -3.53 -34.68
CA SER A 466 -18.42 -2.85 -34.77
C SER A 466 -19.53 -3.64 -34.07
N ASP A 467 -19.59 -4.95 -34.29
CA ASP A 467 -20.57 -5.84 -33.67
C ASP A 467 -20.44 -5.81 -32.13
N PHE A 468 -19.22 -5.67 -31.59
CA PHE A 468 -18.94 -5.75 -30.15
C PHE A 468 -18.86 -4.40 -29.42
N THR A 469 -18.62 -3.28 -30.11
CA THR A 469 -18.54 -1.94 -29.47
C THR A 469 -19.89 -1.26 -29.32
N GLU A 470 -20.93 -1.68 -30.05
CA GLU A 470 -22.24 -1.04 -29.97
C GLU A 470 -23.10 -1.55 -28.79
N ALA A 471 -23.42 -0.64 -27.85
CA ALA A 471 -24.30 -0.87 -26.68
C ALA A 471 -25.58 -1.68 -27.00
N ARG A 472 -26.15 -1.47 -28.18
CA ARG A 472 -27.38 -2.14 -28.64
C ARG A 472 -27.16 -3.64 -28.87
N ASN A 473 -26.06 -4.03 -29.48
CA ASN A 473 -25.76 -5.43 -29.79
C ASN A 473 -25.59 -6.26 -28.51
N ILE A 474 -25.10 -5.63 -27.44
CA ILE A 474 -24.99 -6.26 -26.12
C ILE A 474 -26.34 -6.50 -25.50
N GLN A 475 -27.25 -5.52 -25.57
CA GLN A 475 -28.58 -5.71 -25.02
C GLN A 475 -29.30 -6.83 -25.77
N THR A 476 -29.14 -6.87 -27.10
CA THR A 476 -29.64 -7.97 -27.92
C THR A 476 -29.04 -9.32 -27.49
N ALA A 477 -27.72 -9.41 -27.34
CA ALA A 477 -27.03 -10.61 -26.89
C ALA A 477 -27.47 -11.07 -25.49
N LYS A 478 -27.56 -10.16 -24.53
CA LYS A 478 -28.06 -10.45 -23.18
C LYS A 478 -29.50 -10.95 -23.20
N ASN A 479 -30.35 -10.37 -24.04
CA ASN A 479 -31.76 -10.79 -24.14
C ASN A 479 -31.93 -12.21 -24.67
N ILE A 480 -30.97 -12.71 -25.46
CA ILE A 480 -30.97 -14.09 -25.96
C ILE A 480 -30.10 -15.04 -25.11
N ASN A 481 -29.63 -14.61 -23.93
CA ASN A 481 -28.68 -15.33 -23.08
C ASN A 481 -27.41 -15.78 -23.83
N ASP A 482 -26.92 -14.92 -24.73
CA ASP A 482 -25.65 -15.13 -25.40
C ASP A 482 -24.51 -14.56 -24.56
N ASP A 483 -24.12 -15.31 -23.53
CA ASP A 483 -22.98 -15.02 -22.65
C ASP A 483 -21.64 -15.00 -23.40
N TYR A 484 -21.62 -15.58 -24.61
CA TYR A 484 -20.49 -15.51 -25.51
C TYR A 484 -20.25 -14.06 -25.99
N TYR A 485 -21.32 -13.33 -26.29
CA TYR A 485 -21.20 -11.93 -26.69
C TYR A 485 -20.88 -10.99 -25.52
N ALA A 486 -21.31 -11.32 -24.30
CA ALA A 486 -21.16 -10.47 -23.12
C ALA A 486 -19.70 -10.29 -22.62
N LEU A 487 -18.83 -11.31 -22.68
CA LEU A 487 -17.41 -11.16 -22.31
C LEU A 487 -16.62 -10.38 -23.37
N CYS A 488 -16.84 -10.65 -24.66
CA CYS A 488 -16.15 -9.90 -25.73
C CYS A 488 -16.41 -8.40 -25.58
N HIS A 489 -17.63 -8.05 -25.21
CA HIS A 489 -17.98 -6.69 -24.81
C HIS A 489 -17.31 -6.24 -23.51
N GLY A 490 -17.35 -7.02 -22.43
CA GLY A 490 -16.72 -6.59 -21.17
C GLY A 490 -15.21 -6.38 -21.28
N VAL A 491 -14.56 -7.11 -22.20
CA VAL A 491 -13.19 -6.85 -22.60
C VAL A 491 -13.13 -5.57 -23.45
N ALA A 492 -13.95 -5.41 -24.49
CA ALA A 492 -14.01 -4.19 -25.32
C ALA A 492 -14.28 -2.90 -24.52
N PHE A 493 -15.22 -2.91 -23.57
CA PHE A 493 -15.64 -1.79 -22.74
C PHE A 493 -14.81 -1.58 -21.47
N ALA A 494 -14.05 -2.58 -21.02
CA ALA A 494 -12.96 -2.34 -20.07
C ALA A 494 -11.79 -1.58 -20.72
N ASP A 495 -12.07 -0.87 -21.82
CA ASP A 495 -11.11 -0.15 -22.62
C ASP A 495 -9.97 -1.09 -23.04
N ALA A 496 -10.28 -2.29 -23.54
CA ALA A 496 -9.26 -3.25 -23.98
C ALA A 496 -8.31 -2.68 -25.04
N GLY A 497 -8.63 -1.59 -25.74
CA GLY A 497 -7.62 -0.83 -26.47
C GLY A 497 -6.52 -0.34 -25.53
N ILE A 498 -6.88 0.40 -24.48
CA ILE A 498 -5.98 0.91 -23.43
C ILE A 498 -5.44 -0.23 -22.57
N VAL A 499 -6.27 -1.13 -22.07
CA VAL A 499 -5.86 -2.25 -21.22
C VAL A 499 -5.05 -3.25 -22.02
N LEU A 500 -5.42 -3.72 -23.22
CA LEU A 500 -4.55 -4.59 -24.03
C LEU A 500 -3.31 -3.85 -24.55
N SER A 501 -3.35 -2.55 -24.84
CA SER A 501 -2.15 -1.76 -25.17
C SER A 501 -1.20 -1.67 -23.97
N VAL A 502 -1.70 -1.26 -22.79
CA VAL A 502 -0.95 -1.27 -21.52
C VAL A 502 -0.47 -2.68 -21.18
N LEU A 503 -1.27 -3.72 -21.38
CA LEU A 503 -0.93 -5.12 -21.16
C LEU A 503 0.12 -5.63 -22.17
N LYS A 504 0.05 -5.26 -23.45
CA LYS A 504 1.07 -5.56 -24.47
C LYS A 504 2.39 -4.91 -24.07
N HIS A 505 2.36 -3.64 -23.67
CA HIS A 505 3.53 -2.89 -23.21
C HIS A 505 4.15 -3.45 -21.92
N CYS A 506 3.34 -3.84 -20.94
CA CYS A 506 3.81 -4.53 -19.73
C CYS A 506 4.40 -5.92 -20.00
N ALA A 507 3.99 -6.60 -21.08
CA ALA A 507 4.45 -7.97 -21.40
C ALA A 507 5.76 -7.98 -22.19
N GLU A 508 6.02 -6.94 -23.00
CA GLU A 508 7.23 -6.84 -23.81
C GLU A 508 8.46 -6.34 -23.03
N GLY A 509 8.30 -6.00 -21.74
CA GLY A 509 9.38 -5.42 -20.92
C GLY A 509 9.88 -4.06 -21.46
N ARG A 510 9.06 -3.38 -22.27
CA ARG A 510 9.39 -2.11 -22.95
C ARG A 510 8.92 -0.89 -22.14
N PHE A 511 9.34 -0.82 -20.88
CA PHE A 511 9.26 0.38 -20.04
C PHE A 511 10.64 0.97 -19.82
#